data_AF-A0A820F1Z2-F1
#
_entry.id   AF-A0A820F1Z2-F1
#
_cell.length_a   1.000
_cell.length_b   1.000
_cell.length_c   1.000
_cell.angle_alpha   90.00
_cell.angle_beta   90.00
_cell.angle_gamma   90.00
#
_symmetry.space_group_name_H-M   'P 1'
#
loop_
_entity.id
_entity.type
_entity.pdbx_description
1 polymer ?
#
loop_
_entity_poly.entity_id
_entity_poly.type
_entity_poly.pdbx_seq_one_letter_code
_entity_poly.pdbx_strand_id
1 'polypeptide(L)'
;ITTVEVDNLVAQKAVSVTFNHPHYGILAGRIAVSNLHKETKALFSEVMIDLYNHKNPNLNTHTPIISEETYNIVMANAEKLNAAVKHERDIDFNYFDFK
;
A
#
# COMPACT_ATOMS: atom_id res chain seq x y z
N ILE A 1 -8.49 -0.05 -20.98
CA ILE A 1 -7.57 0.75 -20.15
C ILE A 1 -8.30 1.11 -18.87
N THR A 2 -7.93 0.47 -17.76
CA THR A 2 -8.43 0.83 -16.42
C THR A 2 -7.67 2.04 -15.89
N THR A 3 -8.23 2.78 -14.92
CA THR A 3 -7.54 3.92 -14.29
C THR A 3 -6.20 3.52 -13.68
N VAL A 4 -6.10 2.30 -13.15
CA VAL A 4 -4.89 1.70 -12.58
C VAL A 4 -3.80 1.51 -13.64
N GLU A 5 -4.16 1.00 -14.82
CA GLU A 5 -3.22 0.84 -15.94
C GLU A 5 -2.71 2.20 -16.44
N VAL A 6 -3.56 3.23 -16.44
CA VAL A 6 -3.16 4.60 -16.79
C VAL A 6 -2.17 5.14 -15.78
N ASP A 7 -2.50 5.09 -14.48
CA ASP A 7 -1.65 5.65 -13.42
C ASP A 7 -0.27 4.96 -13.42
N ASN A 8 -0.22 3.64 -13.64
CA ASN A 8 1.02 2.89 -13.81
C ASN A 8 1.84 3.33 -15.04
N LEU A 9 1.21 3.54 -16.19
CA LEU A 9 1.89 3.98 -17.40
C LEU A 9 2.43 5.41 -17.26
N VAL A 10 1.65 6.31 -16.63
CA VAL A 10 2.07 7.69 -16.37
C VAL A 10 3.25 7.72 -15.40
N ALA A 11 3.23 6.91 -14.34
CA ALA A 11 4.36 6.81 -13.40
C ALA A 11 5.64 6.33 -14.11
N GLN A 12 5.56 5.27 -14.93
CA GLN A 12 6.70 4.80 -15.72
C GLN A 12 7.21 5.86 -16.70
N LYS A 13 6.31 6.60 -17.35
CA LYS A 13 6.69 7.68 -18.25
C LYS A 13 7.39 8.81 -17.50
N ALA A 14 6.92 9.17 -16.31
CA ALA A 14 7.56 10.17 -15.46
C ALA A 14 8.97 9.73 -15.05
N VAL A 15 9.17 8.46 -14.66
CA VAL A 15 10.51 7.91 -14.39
C VAL A 15 11.43 8.06 -15.60
N SER A 16 10.93 7.74 -16.80
CA SER A 16 11.74 7.82 -18.02
C SER A 16 12.28 9.21 -18.29
N VAL A 17 11.63 10.29 -17.82
CA VAL A 17 12.09 11.68 -18.01
C VAL A 17 12.82 12.26 -16.80
N THR A 18 13.18 11.43 -15.81
CA THR A 18 13.94 11.86 -14.63
C THR A 18 15.33 12.41 -14.99
N PHE A 19 15.91 11.95 -16.11
CA PHE A 19 17.18 12.51 -16.61
C PHE A 19 17.07 13.99 -17.01
N ASN A 20 15.87 14.49 -17.32
CA ASN A 20 15.65 15.91 -17.63
C ASN A 20 15.52 16.76 -16.37
N HIS A 21 14.84 16.24 -15.34
CA HIS A 21 14.67 16.94 -14.07
C HIS A 21 14.43 15.93 -12.93
N PRO A 22 15.19 16.00 -11.82
CA PRO A 22 15.11 15.00 -10.74
C PRO A 22 13.74 14.92 -10.06
N HIS A 23 12.97 16.01 -10.03
CA HIS A 23 11.60 16.02 -9.48
C HIS A 23 10.61 15.09 -10.22
N TYR A 24 10.91 14.64 -11.45
CA TYR A 24 10.06 13.67 -12.13
C TYR A 24 10.09 12.28 -11.46
N GLY A 25 11.19 11.91 -10.80
CA GLY A 25 11.25 10.68 -10.00
C GLY A 25 10.32 10.75 -8.78
N ILE A 26 10.32 11.91 -8.10
CA ILE A 26 9.40 12.18 -6.97
C ILE A 26 7.95 12.17 -7.43
N LEU A 27 7.66 12.80 -8.58
CA LEU A 27 6.31 12.79 -9.17
C LEU A 27 5.85 11.36 -9.48
N ALA A 28 6.72 10.55 -10.08
CA ALA A 28 6.41 9.15 -10.37
C ALA A 28 6.10 8.36 -9.09
N GLY A 29 6.89 8.55 -8.02
CA GLY A 29 6.64 7.92 -6.72
C GLY A 29 5.27 8.31 -6.16
N ARG A 30 4.93 9.60 -6.20
CA ARG A 30 3.62 10.09 -5.75
C ARG A 30 2.45 9.52 -6.53
N ILE A 31 2.59 9.35 -7.85
CA ILE A 31 1.55 8.73 -8.69
C ILE A 31 1.36 7.26 -8.29
N ALA A 32 2.45 6.52 -8.10
CA ALA A 32 2.41 5.12 -7.72
C ALA A 32 1.78 4.91 -6.33
N VAL A 33 2.15 5.73 -5.34
CA VAL A 33 1.58 5.73 -3.99
C VAL A 33 0.11 6.12 -4.00
N SER A 34 -0.27 7.15 -4.78
CA SER A 34 -1.67 7.55 -4.94
C SER A 34 -2.52 6.43 -5.50
N ASN A 35 -2.00 5.68 -6.48
CA ASN A 35 -2.67 4.51 -7.01
C ASN A 35 -2.82 3.40 -5.95
N LEU A 36 -1.77 3.14 -5.16
CA LEU A 36 -1.84 2.16 -4.07
C LEU A 36 -2.90 2.53 -3.02
N HIS A 37 -2.98 3.80 -2.60
CA HIS A 37 -3.99 4.26 -1.65
C HIS A 37 -5.42 4.12 -2.17
N LYS A 38 -5.65 4.14 -3.49
CA LYS A 38 -6.98 3.87 -4.09
C LYS A 38 -7.35 2.39 -4.07
N GLU A 39 -6.36 1.51 -4.10
CA GLU A 39 -6.55 0.05 -4.13
C GLU A 39 -6.49 -0.60 -2.74
N THR A 40 -6.17 0.16 -1.69
CA THR A 40 -5.99 -0.35 -0.32
C THR A 40 -6.98 0.27 0.66
N LYS A 41 -7.22 -0.43 1.77
CA LYS A 41 -8.06 0.08 2.87
C LYS A 41 -7.27 1.11 3.69
N ALA A 42 -7.95 2.17 4.12
CA ALA A 42 -7.33 3.27 4.87
C ALA A 42 -7.01 2.91 6.33
N LEU A 43 -7.74 1.97 6.93
CA LEU A 43 -7.57 1.59 8.33
C LEU A 43 -6.65 0.38 8.48
N PHE A 44 -5.60 0.54 9.29
CA PHE A 44 -4.62 -0.51 9.55
C PHE A 44 -5.26 -1.77 10.17
N SER A 45 -6.17 -1.59 11.13
CA SER A 45 -6.88 -2.72 11.75
C SER A 45 -7.70 -3.54 10.77
N GLU A 46 -8.31 -2.90 9.76
CA GLU A 46 -9.10 -3.61 8.74
C GLU A 46 -8.23 -4.50 7.86
N VAL A 47 -7.04 -4.00 7.49
CA VAL A 47 -6.05 -4.78 6.73
C VAL A 47 -5.59 -5.99 7.56
N MET A 48 -5.37 -5.81 8.87
CA MET A 48 -4.98 -6.91 9.76
C MET A 48 -6.08 -7.98 9.89
N ILE A 49 -7.35 -7.59 9.87
CA ILE A 49 -8.48 -8.53 9.83
C ILE A 49 -8.47 -9.34 8.53
N ASP A 50 -8.21 -8.70 7.38
CA ASP A 50 -8.15 -9.41 6.10
C ASP A 50 -6.96 -10.38 6.03
N LEU A 51 -5.80 -9.96 6.56
CA LEU A 51 -4.59 -10.79 6.62
C LEU A 51 -4.76 -11.99 7.56
N TYR A 52 -5.46 -11.82 8.67
CA TYR A 52 -5.81 -12.92 9.56
C TYR A 52 -6.82 -13.86 8.90
N ASN A 53 -7.90 -13.32 8.33
CA ASN A 53 -8.95 -14.12 7.70
C ASN A 53 -8.58 -14.68 6.31
N HIS A 54 -7.31 -14.53 5.90
CA HIS A 54 -6.84 -15.01 4.62
C HIS A 54 -7.12 -16.52 4.46
N LYS A 55 -7.67 -16.87 3.30
CA LYS A 55 -7.93 -18.24 2.89
C LYS A 55 -7.17 -18.52 1.62
N ASN A 56 -6.48 -19.66 1.60
CA ASN A 56 -5.78 -20.06 0.39
C ASN A 56 -6.81 -20.38 -0.71
N PRO A 57 -6.81 -19.69 -1.86
CA PRO A 57 -7.81 -19.88 -2.90
C PRO A 57 -7.81 -21.30 -3.50
N ASN A 58 -6.69 -22.03 -3.39
CA ASN A 58 -6.57 -23.38 -3.95
C ASN A 58 -7.10 -24.47 -2.98
N LEU A 59 -6.96 -24.25 -1.68
CA LEU A 59 -7.26 -25.25 -0.65
C LEU A 59 -8.51 -24.90 0.17
N ASN A 60 -9.02 -23.66 0.06
CA ASN A 60 -10.08 -23.09 0.89
C ASN A 60 -9.85 -23.21 2.40
N THR A 61 -8.62 -23.52 2.81
CA THR A 61 -8.21 -23.59 4.20
C THR A 61 -7.89 -22.20 4.72
N HIS A 62 -8.29 -21.94 5.96
CA HIS A 62 -7.85 -20.76 6.68
C HIS A 62 -6.33 -20.83 6.86
N THR A 63 -5.63 -19.88 6.26
CA THR A 63 -4.18 -19.81 6.28
C THR A 63 -3.82 -18.36 6.59
N PRO A 64 -3.88 -17.97 7.88
CA PRO A 64 -3.61 -16.61 8.29
C PRO A 64 -2.18 -16.22 7.94
N ILE A 65 -2.00 -15.01 7.41
CA ILE A 65 -0.67 -14.47 7.07
C ILE A 65 0.03 -13.93 8.33
N ILE A 66 -0.75 -13.53 9.33
CA ILE A 66 -0.29 -13.02 10.62
C ILE A 66 -0.62 -13.99 11.75
N SER A 67 0.17 -13.99 12.82
CA SER A 67 -0.14 -14.82 14.00
C SER A 67 -1.38 -14.32 14.74
N GLU A 68 -2.11 -15.24 15.38
CA GLU A 68 -3.27 -14.93 16.22
C GLU A 68 -2.90 -13.99 17.37
N GLU A 69 -1.71 -14.16 17.97
CA GLU A 69 -1.20 -13.24 19.00
C GLU A 69 -1.08 -11.80 18.47
N THR A 70 -0.49 -11.62 17.29
CA THR A 70 -0.33 -10.29 16.68
C THR A 70 -1.70 -9.69 16.38
N TYR A 71 -2.62 -10.47 15.83
CA TYR A 71 -3.98 -10.05 15.54
C TYR A 71 -4.70 -9.57 16.81
N ASN A 72 -4.64 -10.35 17.89
CA ASN A 72 -5.30 -10.00 19.16
C ASN A 72 -4.72 -8.72 19.78
N ILE A 73 -3.40 -8.54 19.76
CA ILE A 73 -2.75 -7.32 20.25
C ILE A 73 -3.18 -6.10 19.43
N VAL A 74 -3.20 -6.23 18.10
CA VAL A 74 -3.63 -5.14 17.20
C VAL A 74 -5.09 -4.78 17.45
N MET A 75 -5.98 -5.77 17.54
CA MET A 75 -7.40 -5.54 17.75
C MET A 75 -7.69 -4.93 19.12
N ALA A 76 -6.99 -5.35 20.18
CA ALA A 76 -7.10 -4.74 21.50
C ALA A 76 -6.65 -3.27 21.56
N ASN A 77 -5.80 -2.84 20.60
CA ASN A 77 -5.24 -1.48 20.54
C ASN A 77 -5.62 -0.75 19.24
N ALA A 78 -6.69 -1.16 18.57
CA ALA A 78 -6.98 -0.76 17.19
C ALA A 78 -7.07 0.76 17.02
N GLU A 79 -7.80 1.47 17.90
CA GLU A 79 -7.94 2.93 17.81
C GLU A 79 -6.60 3.65 17.93
N LYS A 80 -5.78 3.24 18.89
CA LYS A 80 -4.45 3.84 19.13
C LYS A 80 -3.51 3.59 17.96
N LEU A 81 -3.51 2.39 17.40
CA LEU A 81 -2.65 2.03 16.27
C LEU A 81 -3.12 2.72 14.99
N ASN A 82 -4.42 2.73 14.71
CA ASN A 82 -4.99 3.43 13.55
C ASN A 82 -4.66 4.93 13.59
N ALA A 83 -4.77 5.58 14.75
CA ALA A 83 -4.43 7.00 14.90
C ALA A 83 -2.92 7.29 14.82
N ALA A 84 -2.06 6.30 15.11
CA ALA A 84 -0.62 6.46 15.03
C ALA A 84 -0.07 6.40 13.59
N VAL A 85 -0.79 5.75 12.68
CA VAL A 85 -0.40 5.61 11.27
C VAL A 85 -0.63 6.94 10.53
N LYS A 86 0.41 7.42 9.85
CA LYS A 86 0.39 8.66 9.06
C LYS A 86 0.67 8.37 7.59
N HIS A 87 -0.39 8.22 6.79
CA HIS A 87 -0.32 7.93 5.34
C HIS A 87 0.38 9.01 4.52
N GLU A 88 0.49 10.23 5.05
CA GLU A 88 1.25 11.31 4.42
C GLU A 88 2.73 10.95 4.22
N ARG A 89 3.30 10.05 5.03
CA ARG A 89 4.70 9.64 4.91
C ARG A 89 4.97 8.77 3.69
N ASP A 90 3.93 8.18 3.10
CA ASP A 90 4.12 7.32 1.93
C ASP A 90 4.55 8.12 0.69
N ILE A 91 4.27 9.43 0.66
CA ILE A 91 4.65 10.30 -0.48
C ILE A 91 6.14 10.64 -0.52
N ASP A 92 6.87 10.34 0.56
CA ASP A 92 8.30 10.63 0.68
C ASP A 92 9.16 9.55 0.00
N PHE A 93 8.57 8.40 -0.36
CA PHE A 93 9.26 7.36 -1.12
C PHE A 93 9.48 7.78 -2.58
N ASN A 94 10.69 7.53 -3.09
CA ASN A 94 10.97 7.66 -4.51
C ASN A 94 10.36 6.46 -5.28
N TYR A 95 10.09 6.63 -6.58
CA TYR A 95 9.51 5.55 -7.40
C TYR A 95 10.33 4.26 -7.35
N PHE A 96 11.66 4.35 -7.31
CA PHE A 96 12.55 3.18 -7.25
C PHE A 96 12.53 2.48 -5.90
N ASP A 97 12.28 3.20 -4.80
CA ASP A 97 12.18 2.60 -3.46
C ASP A 97 10.81 1.93 -3.26
N PHE A 98 9.79 2.43 -3.96
CA PHE A 98 8.42 1.94 -3.87
C PHE A 98 8.16 0.68 -4.71
N LYS A 99 8.88 0.49 -5.82
CA LYS A 99 8.62 -0.59 -6.79
C LYS A 99 9.44 -1.86 -6.55
#